data_AF-A0A7S0TPX7-F1
#
_entry.id   AF-A0A7S0TPX7-F1
#
_cell.length_a   1.000
_cell.length_b   1.000
_cell.length_c   1.000
_cell.angle_alpha   90.00
_cell.angle_beta   90.00
_cell.angle_gamma   90.00
#
_symmetry.space_group_name_H-M   'P 1'
#
loop_
_entity.id
_entity.type
_entity.pdbx_description
1 polymer ?
#
loop_
_entity_poly.entity_id
_entity_poly.type
_entity_poly.pdbx_seq_one_letter_code
_entity_poly.pdbx_strand_id
1 'polypeptide(L)'
;MALFEAYEDQLKASIKDLEDKLERLQKPHAEGEDALVRGANQDVEEAEEVLMKMEMEIRSVKSDTKAKLQSKVRLHKDHLRETKETLRLRTARVEETANRSSLLG
;
A
#
# COMPACT_ATOMS: atom_id res chain seq x y z
N MET A 1 -19.58 -11.99 -9.26
CA MET A 1 -18.71 -10.79 -9.23
C MET A 1 -18.69 -10.09 -7.88
N ALA A 2 -19.68 -10.27 -7.00
CA ALA A 2 -19.70 -9.69 -5.66
C ALA A 2 -18.41 -9.92 -4.85
N LEU A 3 -17.74 -11.07 -5.04
CA LEU A 3 -16.48 -11.37 -4.34
C LEU A 3 -15.29 -10.54 -4.84
N PHE A 4 -15.17 -10.33 -6.16
CA PHE A 4 -14.16 -9.44 -6.72
C PHE A 4 -14.37 -7.99 -6.26
N GLU A 5 -15.63 -7.53 -6.26
CA GLU A 5 -16.00 -6.18 -5.81
C GLU A 5 -15.65 -5.99 -4.33
N ALA A 6 -15.95 -6.97 -3.48
CA ALA A 6 -15.56 -6.94 -2.07
C ALA A 6 -14.04 -6.85 -1.86
N TYR A 7 -13.26 -7.63 -2.63
CA TYR A 7 -11.80 -7.53 -2.59
C TYR A 7 -11.30 -6.19 -3.16
N GLU A 8 -11.93 -5.66 -4.21
CA GLU A 8 -11.60 -4.34 -4.76
C GLU A 8 -11.84 -3.23 -3.73
N ASP A 9 -12.92 -3.30 -2.97
CA ASP A 9 -13.23 -2.32 -1.92
C ASP A 9 -12.28 -2.46 -0.72
N GLN A 10 -11.92 -3.69 -0.31
CA GLN A 10 -10.91 -3.92 0.71
C GLN A 10 -9.55 -3.34 0.28
N LEU A 11 -9.13 -3.59 -0.97
CA LEU A 11 -7.86 -3.08 -1.48
C LEU A 11 -7.83 -1.55 -1.47
N LYS A 12 -8.91 -0.90 -1.91
CA LYS A 12 -9.02 0.57 -1.88
C LYS A 12 -8.95 1.11 -0.46
N ALA A 13 -9.54 0.42 0.52
CA ALA A 13 -9.46 0.81 1.93
C ALA A 13 -8.01 0.73 2.43
N SER A 14 -7.30 -0.39 2.20
CA SER A 14 -5.89 -0.54 2.60
C SER A 14 -4.97 0.49 1.92
N ILE A 15 -5.16 0.75 0.61
CA ILE A 15 -4.38 1.77 -0.10
C ILE A 15 -4.64 3.16 0.48
N LYS A 16 -5.90 3.50 0.74
CA LYS A 16 -6.25 4.80 1.34
C LYS A 16 -5.64 4.95 2.74
N ASP A 17 -5.71 3.92 3.57
CA ASP A 17 -5.11 3.94 4.90
C ASP A 17 -3.58 4.06 4.86
N LEU A 18 -2.94 3.47 3.84
CA LEU A 18 -1.52 3.62 3.55
C LEU A 18 -1.18 5.05 3.13
N GLU A 19 -1.96 5.64 2.22
CA GLU A 19 -1.81 7.04 1.78
C GLU A 19 -1.96 8.01 2.96
N ASP A 20 -2.99 7.82 3.80
CA ASP A 20 -3.23 8.63 5.00
C ASP A 20 -2.04 8.57 5.98
N LYS A 21 -1.35 7.42 6.08
CA LYS A 21 -0.11 7.27 6.87
C LYS A 21 1.09 7.95 6.19
N LEU A 22 1.21 7.85 4.87
CA LEU A 22 2.28 8.50 4.10
C LEU A 22 2.21 10.03 4.16
N GLU A 23 1.00 10.61 4.14
CA GLU A 23 0.80 12.03 4.34
C GLU A 23 1.28 12.48 5.72
N ARG A 24 1.03 11.68 6.76
CA ARG A 24 1.54 11.95 8.12
C ARG A 24 3.06 11.90 8.18
N LEU A 25 3.68 10.94 7.48
CA LEU A 25 5.15 10.81 7.34
C LEU A 25 5.80 11.93 6.50
N GLN A 26 5.02 12.80 5.84
CA GLN A 26 5.58 13.95 5.13
C GLN A 26 6.15 15.00 6.10
N LYS A 27 5.56 15.14 7.30
CA LYS A 27 5.99 16.12 8.30
C LYS A 27 7.14 15.53 9.13
N PRO A 28 8.35 16.12 9.09
CA PRO A 28 9.48 15.62 9.88
C PRO A 28 9.24 15.79 11.38
N HIS A 29 9.81 14.88 12.16
CA HIS A 29 9.79 14.88 13.63
C HIS A 29 8.38 14.68 14.21
N ALA A 30 7.49 13.99 13.47
CA ALA A 30 6.24 13.57 14.07
C ALA A 30 6.54 12.50 15.13
N GLU A 31 6.01 12.67 16.35
CA GLU A 31 6.06 11.59 17.34
C GLU A 31 5.40 10.34 16.76
N GLY A 32 6.08 9.21 16.80
CA GLY A 32 5.56 7.93 16.31
C GLY A 32 5.80 7.65 14.82
N GLU A 33 6.73 8.32 14.15
CA GLU A 33 7.15 7.98 12.77
C GLU A 33 7.46 6.49 12.58
N ASP A 34 8.19 5.85 13.50
CA ASP A 34 8.48 4.41 13.43
C ASP A 34 7.22 3.54 13.48
N ALA A 35 6.22 3.94 14.27
CA ALA A 35 4.95 3.23 14.36
C ALA A 35 4.12 3.41 13.08
N LEU A 36 4.16 4.61 12.49
CA LEU A 36 3.54 4.89 11.20
C LEU A 36 4.19 4.09 10.07
N VAL A 37 5.53 4.00 10.04
CA VAL A 37 6.26 3.18 9.06
C VAL A 37 5.91 1.71 9.20
N ARG A 38 5.88 1.17 10.43
CA ARG A 38 5.47 -0.23 10.67
C ARG A 38 4.03 -0.48 10.23
N GLY A 39 3.09 0.41 10.57
CA GLY A 39 1.70 0.31 10.14
C GLY A 39 1.57 0.36 8.62
N ALA A 40 2.28 1.27 7.96
CA ALA A 40 2.29 1.39 6.51
C ALA A 40 2.86 0.13 5.82
N ASN A 41 3.91 -0.49 6.36
CA ASN A 41 4.41 -1.76 5.83
C ASN A 41 3.38 -2.89 5.97
N GLN A 42 2.64 -2.93 7.08
CA GLN A 42 1.56 -3.90 7.27
C GLN A 42 0.41 -3.69 6.26
N ASP A 43 0.02 -2.44 5.98
CA ASP A 43 -1.01 -2.16 4.97
C ASP A 43 -0.57 -2.59 3.56
N VAL A 44 0.74 -2.46 3.26
CA VAL A 44 1.31 -2.95 1.99
C VAL A 44 1.16 -4.47 1.88
N GLU A 45 1.51 -5.21 2.95
CA GLU A 45 1.36 -6.67 2.97
C GLU A 45 -0.11 -7.09 2.79
N GLU A 46 -1.05 -6.40 3.47
CA GLU A 46 -2.49 -6.66 3.30
C GLU A 46 -2.95 -6.36 1.87
N ALA A 47 -2.56 -5.22 1.30
CA ALA A 47 -2.90 -4.85 -0.06
C ALA A 47 -2.36 -5.86 -1.09
N GLU A 48 -1.15 -6.38 -0.90
CA GLU A 48 -0.59 -7.45 -1.73
C GLU A 48 -1.38 -8.77 -1.59
N GLU A 49 -1.80 -9.13 -0.38
CA GLU A 49 -2.63 -10.31 -0.14
C GLU A 49 -3.99 -10.20 -0.85
N VAL A 50 -4.65 -9.04 -0.75
CA VAL A 50 -5.93 -8.79 -1.41
C VAL A 50 -5.77 -8.81 -2.92
N LEU A 51 -4.71 -8.22 -3.48
CA LEU A 51 -4.39 -8.30 -4.90
C LEU A 51 -4.23 -9.76 -5.37
N MET A 52 -3.54 -10.60 -4.60
CA MET A 52 -3.42 -12.03 -4.91
C MET A 52 -4.80 -12.70 -4.94
N LYS A 53 -5.69 -12.41 -3.97
CA LYS A 53 -7.06 -12.93 -3.94
C LYS A 53 -7.87 -12.48 -5.17
N MET A 54 -7.74 -11.21 -5.59
CA MET A 54 -8.37 -10.70 -6.81
C MET A 54 -7.87 -11.44 -8.06
N GLU A 55 -6.56 -11.70 -8.16
CA GLU A 55 -5.98 -12.45 -9.28
C GLU A 55 -6.43 -13.91 -9.31
N MET A 56 -6.62 -14.53 -8.14
CA MET A 56 -7.20 -15.88 -8.03
C MET A 56 -8.63 -15.89 -8.57
N GLU A 57 -9.45 -14.92 -8.17
CA GLU A 57 -10.85 -14.82 -8.60
C GLU A 57 -10.94 -14.57 -10.11
N ILE A 58 -10.08 -13.73 -10.69
CA ILE A 58 -10.05 -13.50 -12.15
C ILE A 58 -9.82 -14.80 -12.94
N ARG A 59 -9.07 -15.77 -12.40
CA ARG A 59 -8.83 -17.04 -13.09
C ARG A 59 -10.09 -17.89 -13.23
N SER A 60 -11.08 -17.73 -12.35
CA SER A 60 -12.35 -18.47 -12.37
C SER A 60 -13.41 -17.83 -13.27
N VAL A 61 -13.17 -16.61 -13.79
CA VAL A 61 -14.14 -15.81 -14.56
C VAL A 61 -14.07 -16.06 -16.08
N LYS A 62 -15.22 -15.99 -16.76
CA LYS A 62 -15.36 -16.11 -18.23
C LYS A 62 -14.61 -15.00 -19.00
N SER A 63 -14.17 -15.31 -20.23
CA SER A 63 -13.24 -14.51 -21.05
C SER A 63 -13.56 -13.01 -21.16
N ASP A 64 -14.82 -12.65 -21.39
CA ASP A 64 -15.20 -11.28 -21.76
C ASP A 64 -15.14 -10.33 -20.56
N THR A 65 -15.39 -10.85 -19.36
CA THR A 65 -15.28 -10.09 -18.10
C THR A 65 -13.85 -10.11 -17.59
N LYS A 66 -13.12 -11.19 -17.83
CA LYS A 66 -11.74 -11.39 -17.41
C LYS A 66 -10.81 -10.26 -17.86
N ALA A 67 -10.87 -9.86 -19.13
CA ALA A 67 -10.01 -8.80 -19.67
C ALA A 67 -10.21 -7.45 -18.95
N LYS A 68 -11.45 -7.09 -18.63
CA LYS A 68 -11.77 -5.85 -17.89
C LYS A 68 -11.23 -5.90 -16.46
N LEU A 69 -11.41 -7.03 -15.77
CA LEU A 69 -10.92 -7.19 -14.40
C LEU A 69 -9.39 -7.24 -14.34
N GLN A 70 -8.72 -7.85 -15.33
CA GLN A 70 -7.26 -7.83 -15.44
C GLN A 70 -6.73 -6.41 -15.62
N SER A 71 -7.40 -5.59 -16.44
CA SER A 71 -7.02 -4.18 -16.59
C SER A 71 -7.15 -3.42 -15.27
N LYS A 72 -8.21 -3.65 -14.50
CA LYS A 72 -8.38 -3.05 -13.16
C LYS A 72 -7.29 -3.48 -12.18
N VAL A 73 -7.01 -4.78 -12.08
CA VAL A 73 -5.95 -5.29 -11.19
C VAL A 73 -4.59 -4.72 -11.56
N ARG A 74 -4.31 -4.56 -12.86
CA ARG A 74 -3.07 -3.92 -13.31
C ARG A 74 -2.96 -2.48 -12.81
N LEU A 75 -4.03 -1.68 -12.92
CA LEU A 75 -4.06 -0.31 -12.40
C LEU A 75 -3.80 -0.28 -10.89
N HIS A 76 -4.44 -1.17 -10.13
CA HIS A 76 -4.23 -1.27 -8.69
C HIS A 76 -2.80 -1.70 -8.32
N LYS A 77 -2.19 -2.62 -9.09
CA LYS A 77 -0.79 -3.01 -8.94
C LYS A 77 0.17 -1.85 -9.21
N ASP A 78 -0.06 -1.11 -10.30
CA ASP A 78 0.75 0.05 -10.65
C ASP A 78 0.64 1.12 -9.55
N HIS A 79 -0.57 1.35 -9.03
CA HIS A 79 -0.79 2.29 -7.93
C HIS A 79 -0.07 1.86 -6.64
N LEU A 80 -0.26 0.61 -6.18
CA LEU A 80 0.43 0.10 -4.98
C LEU A 80 1.95 0.17 -5.13
N ARG A 81 2.50 -0.07 -6.32
CA ARG A 81 3.95 0.07 -6.57
C ARG A 81 4.42 1.51 -6.35
N GLU A 82 3.69 2.50 -6.83
CA GLU A 82 4.01 3.92 -6.64
C GLU A 82 3.94 4.32 -5.15
N THR A 83 2.91 3.84 -4.45
CA THR A 83 2.74 4.06 -3.01
C THR A 83 3.87 3.40 -2.20
N LYS A 84 4.30 2.19 -2.58
CA LYS A 84 5.44 1.49 -1.96
C LYS A 84 6.77 2.23 -2.15
N GLU A 85 7.02 2.77 -3.35
CA GLU A 85 8.24 3.55 -3.58
C GLU A 85 8.21 4.83 -2.73
N THR A 86 7.05 5.46 -2.61
CA THR A 86 6.87 6.61 -1.71
C THR A 86 7.16 6.24 -0.26
N LEU A 87 6.65 5.09 0.23
CA LEU A 87 6.96 4.58 1.57
C LEU A 87 8.46 4.37 1.75
N ARG A 88 9.14 3.73 0.80
CA ARG A 88 10.59 3.49 0.84
C ARG A 88 11.37 4.79 1.01
N LEU A 89 11.02 5.83 0.24
CA LEU A 89 11.67 7.14 0.32
C LEU A 89 11.40 7.83 1.66
N ARG A 90 10.18 7.71 2.21
CA ARG A 90 9.82 8.28 3.52
C ARG A 90 10.54 7.55 4.66
N THR A 91 10.61 6.23 4.63
CA THR A 91 11.33 5.42 5.63
C THR A 91 12.81 5.77 5.68
N ALA A 92 13.49 5.87 4.52
CA ALA A 92 14.90 6.24 4.47
C ALA A 92 15.17 7.62 5.12
N ARG A 93 14.24 8.57 4.97
CA ARG A 93 14.33 9.88 5.62
C ARG A 93 14.17 9.78 7.14
N VAL A 94 13.21 8.99 7.63
CA VAL A 94 13.00 8.77 9.07
C VAL A 94 14.28 8.21 9.70
N GLU A 95 14.88 7.20 9.07
CA GLU A 95 16.14 6.58 9.51
C GLU A 95 17.31 7.59 9.53
N GLU A 96 17.45 8.43 8.50
CA GLU A 96 18.49 9.47 8.48
C GLU A 96 18.32 10.45 9.64
N THR A 97 17.08 10.86 9.91
CA THR A 97 16.76 11.82 10.97
C THR A 97 17.05 11.24 12.35
N ALA A 98 16.68 9.98 12.58
CA ALA A 98 16.94 9.25 13.83
C ALA A 98 18.46 9.05 14.07
N ASN A 99 19.23 8.77 13.03
CA ASN A 99 20.68 8.65 13.11
C ASN A 99 21.34 9.99 13.46
N ARG A 100 20.89 11.10 12.86
CA ARG A 100 21.42 12.45 13.17
C ARG A 100 21.13 12.86 14.60
N SER A 101 19.92 12.59 15.13
CA SER A 101 19.62 12.87 16.54
C SER A 101 20.48 12.06 17.50
N SER A 102 20.80 10.81 17.16
CA SER A 102 21.62 9.94 18.01
C SER A 102 23.10 10.34 18.05
N LEU A 103 23.60 11.05 17.02
CA LEU A 103 24.99 11.53 16.95
C LEU A 103 25.23 12.90 17.61
N LEU A 104 24.16 13.64 17.91
CA LEU A 104 24.21 14.97 18.52
C LEU A 104 23.85 14.97 20.00
N GLY A 105 23.54 13.80 20.57
CA GLY A 105 23.22 13.56 21.99
C GLY A 105 24.41 13.12 22.81
#